data_AF-A0A965CH37-F1
#
_entry.id   AF-A0A965CH37-F1
#
_cell.length_a   1.000
_cell.length_b   1.000
_cell.length_c   1.000
_cell.angle_alpha   90.00
_cell.angle_beta   90.00
_cell.angle_gamma   90.00
#
_symmetry.space_group_name_H-M   'P 1'
#
loop_
_entity.id
_entity.type
_entity.pdbx_description
1 polymer ?
#
loop_
_entity_poly.entity_id
_entity_poly.type
_entity_poly.pdbx_seq_one_letter_code
_entity_poly.pdbx_strand_id
1 'polypeptide(L)'
;IHNWHPTVKPIELMRYLCRLVTPLGGTVLDPFTGSGTTGCAAVLEGFEFVGVEREAEYAQIAEARIAWWEKHRAQGDTDDIMRAAGKREETEQDGQLGLLDEAA
;
A
#
# COMPACT_ATOMS: atom_id res chain seq x y z
N ILE A 1 5.72 21.11 2.37
CA ILE A 1 4.38 21.47 2.88
C ILE A 1 4.34 21.10 4.36
N HIS A 2 3.99 22.04 5.25
CA HIS A 2 3.83 21.77 6.67
C HIS A 2 2.39 21.26 6.93
N ASN A 3 2.20 20.31 7.86
CA ASN A 3 0.91 19.70 8.14
C ASN A 3 0.32 20.27 9.44
N TRP A 4 -0.71 21.10 9.31
CA TRP A 4 -1.43 21.75 10.42
C TRP A 4 -2.87 21.23 10.58
N HIS A 5 -3.19 20.06 10.02
CA HIS A 5 -4.52 19.48 10.18
C HIS A 5 -4.77 19.13 11.65
N PRO A 6 -5.89 19.56 12.27
CA PRO A 6 -6.04 19.52 13.72
C PRO A 6 -6.17 18.10 14.30
N THR A 7 -6.63 17.15 13.47
CA THR A 7 -6.97 15.78 13.90
C THR A 7 -6.22 14.71 13.12
N VAL A 8 -4.89 14.88 12.96
CA VAL A 8 -4.04 13.86 12.32
C VAL A 8 -4.11 12.54 13.08
N LYS A 9 -4.37 11.45 12.36
CA LYS A 9 -4.37 10.10 12.94
C LYS A 9 -2.94 9.53 13.00
N PRO A 10 -2.61 8.67 13.97
CA PRO A 10 -1.33 7.96 13.97
C PRO A 10 -1.22 7.02 12.76
N ILE A 11 -0.09 7.07 12.05
CA ILE A 11 0.14 6.26 10.83
C ILE A 11 0.09 4.77 11.15
N GLU A 12 0.77 4.31 12.21
CA GLU A 12 0.83 2.89 12.57
C GLU A 12 -0.54 2.27 12.86
N LEU A 13 -1.45 3.03 13.46
CA LEU A 13 -2.84 2.58 13.64
C LEU A 13 -3.53 2.36 12.30
N MET A 14 -3.38 3.31 11.37
CA MET A 14 -4.01 3.19 10.05
C MET A 14 -3.40 2.06 9.22
N ARG A 15 -2.09 1.79 9.37
CA ARG A 15 -1.41 0.64 8.74
C ARG A 15 -2.00 -0.69 9.22
N TYR A 16 -2.16 -0.84 10.53
CA TYR A 16 -2.83 -2.01 11.11
C TYR A 16 -4.25 -2.20 10.56
N LEU A 17 -5.04 -1.12 10.48
CA LEU A 17 -6.40 -1.19 9.96
C LEU A 17 -6.42 -1.58 8.47
N CYS A 18 -5.53 -1.01 7.64
CA CYS A 18 -5.43 -1.36 6.22
C CYS A 18 -5.19 -2.86 6.05
N ARG A 19 -4.23 -3.43 6.78
CA ARG A 19 -3.93 -4.88 6.77
C ARG A 19 -5.10 -5.74 7.24
N LEU A 20 -5.83 -5.27 8.24
CA LEU A 20 -6.91 -6.04 8.87
C LEU A 20 -8.15 -6.15 7.97
N VAL A 21 -8.50 -5.07 7.27
CA VAL A 21 -9.82 -4.97 6.59
C VAL A 21 -9.74 -5.01 5.07
N THR A 22 -8.58 -4.72 4.48
CA THR A 22 -8.43 -4.61 3.03
C THR A 22 -7.99 -5.95 2.47
N PRO A 23 -8.75 -6.55 1.53
CA PRO A 23 -8.30 -7.73 0.81
C PRO A 23 -7.00 -7.45 0.05
N LEU A 24 -6.24 -8.52 -0.22
CA LEU A 24 -5.01 -8.45 -1.00
C LEU A 24 -5.29 -7.92 -2.40
N GLY A 25 -4.49 -6.95 -2.85
CA GLY A 25 -4.72 -6.24 -4.11
C GLY A 25 -5.99 -5.38 -4.11
N GLY A 26 -6.66 -5.25 -2.97
CA GLY A 26 -7.82 -4.39 -2.79
C GLY A 26 -7.45 -2.91 -2.70
N THR A 27 -8.45 -2.07 -2.86
CA THR A 27 -8.33 -0.60 -2.79
C THR A 27 -8.90 -0.09 -1.47
N VAL A 28 -8.14 0.78 -0.80
CA VAL A 28 -8.60 1.52 0.39
C VAL A 28 -9.31 2.79 -0.06
N LEU A 29 -10.53 3.00 0.44
CA LEU A 29 -11.31 4.23 0.23
C LEU A 29 -11.41 5.02 1.54
N ASP A 30 -11.04 6.30 1.50
CA ASP A 30 -11.28 7.24 2.59
C ASP A 30 -12.05 8.49 2.09
N PRO A 31 -13.36 8.59 2.35
CA PRO A 31 -14.18 9.71 1.90
C PRO A 31 -13.92 11.02 2.68
N PHE A 32 -13.12 10.98 3.76
CA PHE A 32 -12.77 12.14 4.59
C PHE A 32 -11.27 12.14 4.88
N THR A 33 -10.50 12.18 3.80
CA THR A 33 -9.05 11.96 3.80
C THR A 33 -8.28 12.91 4.72
N GLY A 34 -8.79 14.14 4.94
CA GLY A 34 -8.13 15.15 5.74
C GLY A 34 -6.71 15.38 5.24
N SER A 35 -5.73 15.23 6.12
CA SER A 35 -4.31 15.32 5.76
C SER A 35 -3.71 14.05 5.16
N GLY A 36 -4.49 13.02 4.83
CA GLY A 36 -4.04 11.86 4.05
C GLY A 36 -3.37 10.72 4.82
N THR A 37 -3.55 10.63 6.14
CA THR A 37 -2.91 9.56 6.94
C THR A 37 -3.32 8.15 6.47
N THR A 38 -4.59 7.96 6.10
CA THR A 38 -5.08 6.69 5.55
C THR A 38 -4.38 6.33 4.24
N GLY A 39 -4.21 7.30 3.34
CA GLY A 39 -3.46 7.11 2.09
C GLY A 39 -1.97 6.82 2.33
N CYS A 40 -1.34 7.50 3.29
CA CYS A 40 0.04 7.22 3.69
C CYS A 40 0.20 5.76 4.16
N ALA A 41 -0.75 5.28 4.97
CA ALA A 41 -0.77 3.89 5.41
C ALA A 41 -1.01 2.92 4.26
N ALA A 42 -1.98 3.19 3.39
CA ALA A 42 -2.28 2.34 2.24
C ALA A 42 -1.05 2.15 1.32
N VAL A 43 -0.35 3.22 0.94
CA VAL A 43 0.83 3.12 0.06
C VAL A 43 2.01 2.43 0.72
N LEU A 44 2.19 2.61 2.04
CA LEU A 44 3.20 1.89 2.83
C LEU A 44 2.92 0.38 2.88
N GLU A 45 1.65 -0.01 2.93
CA GLU A 45 1.24 -1.41 2.90
C GLU A 45 1.13 -2.00 1.48
N GLY A 46 1.27 -1.17 0.45
CA GLY A 46 1.18 -1.59 -0.94
C GLY A 46 -0.26 -1.78 -1.44
N PHE A 47 -1.25 -1.17 -0.79
CA PHE A 47 -2.61 -1.08 -1.30
C PHE A 47 -2.80 0.12 -2.22
N GLU A 48 -3.69 -0.02 -3.20
CA GLU A 48 -4.23 1.12 -3.94
C GLU A 48 -5.08 1.99 -3.01
N PHE A 49 -5.12 3.31 -3.27
CA PHE A 49 -5.82 4.26 -2.42
C PHE A 49 -6.65 5.26 -3.20
N VAL A 50 -7.87 5.52 -2.73
CA VAL A 50 -8.73 6.61 -3.20
C VAL A 50 -9.14 7.46 -1.99
N GLY A 51 -8.79 8.74 -2.04
CA GLY A 51 -9.15 9.72 -1.03
C GLY A 51 -10.08 10.79 -1.57
N VAL A 52 -11.07 11.21 -0.77
CA VAL A 52 -11.88 12.41 -1.05
C VAL A 52 -11.65 13.42 0.07
N GLU A 53 -11.35 14.65 -0.31
CA GLU A 53 -11.21 15.78 0.59
C GLU A 53 -11.81 17.02 -0.06
N ARG A 54 -12.57 17.79 0.72
CA ARG A 54 -13.29 18.98 0.23
C ARG A 54 -12.39 20.21 0.28
N GLU A 55 -11.60 20.34 1.35
CA GLU A 55 -10.77 21.53 1.55
C GLU A 55 -9.46 21.40 0.76
N ALA A 56 -9.29 22.24 -0.26
CA ALA A 56 -8.17 22.16 -1.19
C ALA A 56 -6.79 22.20 -0.51
N GLU A 57 -6.68 22.93 0.61
CA GLU A 57 -5.45 23.03 1.40
C GLU A 57 -5.10 21.69 2.08
N TYR A 58 -6.11 20.96 2.55
CA TYR A 58 -5.92 19.63 3.12
C TYR A 58 -5.66 18.59 2.05
N ALA A 59 -6.32 18.70 0.89
CA ALA A 59 -6.03 17.86 -0.27
C ALA A 59 -4.55 17.99 -0.70
N GLN A 60 -4.02 19.22 -0.79
CA GLN A 60 -2.60 19.45 -1.10
C GLN A 60 -1.64 18.85 -0.06
N ILE A 61 -1.99 18.93 1.23
CA ILE A 61 -1.22 18.28 2.30
C ILE A 61 -1.26 16.76 2.14
N ALA A 62 -2.43 16.18 1.88
CA ALA A 62 -2.62 14.75 1.69
C ALA A 62 -1.81 14.24 0.50
N GLU A 63 -1.94 14.87 -0.68
CA GLU A 63 -1.19 14.53 -1.89
C GLU A 63 0.32 14.54 -1.64
N ALA A 64 0.84 15.62 -1.05
CA ALA A 64 2.27 15.75 -0.79
C ALA A 64 2.79 14.69 0.20
N ARG A 65 2.00 14.37 1.24
CA ARG A 65 2.36 13.33 2.22
C ARG A 65 2.32 11.94 1.61
N ILE A 66 1.26 11.60 0.87
CA ILE A 66 1.09 10.30 0.23
C ILE A 66 2.22 10.07 -0.78
N ALA A 67 2.49 11.04 -1.65
CA ALA A 67 3.56 10.95 -2.64
C ALA A 67 4.96 10.84 -2.00
N TRP A 68 5.16 11.45 -0.83
CA TRP A 68 6.41 11.28 -0.09
C TRP A 68 6.55 9.85 0.42
N TRP A 69 5.53 9.29 1.07
CA TRP A 69 5.57 7.93 1.60
C TRP A 69 5.66 6.86 0.50
N GLU A 70 4.97 7.04 -0.61
CA GLU A 70 5.06 6.16 -1.77
C GLU A 70 6.50 6.03 -2.28
N LYS A 71 7.23 7.15 -2.38
CA LYS A 71 8.64 7.17 -2.80
C LYS A 71 9.61 6.57 -1.78
N HIS A 72 9.23 6.55 -0.51
CA HIS A 72 10.09 6.12 0.60
C HIS A 72 9.63 4.79 1.23
N ARG A 73 8.70 4.08 0.61
CA ARG A 73 8.29 2.76 1.10
C ARG A 73 9.48 1.79 1.00
N ALA A 74 9.82 1.13 2.09
CA ALA A 74 10.83 0.07 2.07
C ALA A 74 10.24 -1.20 1.44
N GLN A 75 11.09 -1.99 0.79
CA GLN A 75 10.69 -3.19 0.03
C GLN A 75 10.31 -4.39 0.92
N GLY A 76 9.90 -4.17 2.17
CA GLY A 76 9.83 -5.21 3.19
C GLY A 76 8.52 -5.34 3.97
N ASP A 77 7.55 -4.43 3.82
CA ASP A 77 6.28 -4.52 4.58
C ASP A 77 5.18 -5.31 3.83
N THR A 78 5.13 -5.19 2.50
CA THR A 78 4.19 -5.94 1.67
C THR A 78 4.54 -7.44 1.61
N ASP A 79 5.81 -7.80 1.84
CA ASP A 79 6.31 -9.18 1.81
C ASP A 79 5.61 -10.08 2.84
N ASP A 80 5.32 -9.57 4.03
CA ASP A 80 4.64 -10.32 5.09
C ASP A 80 3.16 -10.54 4.75
N ILE A 81 2.51 -9.54 4.15
CA ILE A 81 1.14 -9.61 3.64
C ILE A 81 1.06 -10.61 2.47
N MET A 82 2.00 -10.54 1.52
CA MET A 82 2.08 -11.43 0.35
C MET A 82 2.47 -12.87 0.73
N ARG A 83 3.25 -13.07 1.80
CA ARG A 83 3.48 -14.40 2.39
C ARG A 83 2.23 -14.94 3.07
N ALA A 84 1.53 -14.13 3.87
CA ALA A 84 0.28 -14.53 4.51
C ALA A 84 -0.83 -14.85 3.49
N ALA A 85 -0.79 -14.21 2.31
CA ALA A 85 -1.64 -14.46 1.16
C ALA A 85 -1.44 -15.79 0.43
N GLY A 86 -0.34 -16.51 0.70
CA GLY A 86 0.01 -17.73 -0.02
C GLY A 86 0.42 -17.52 -1.49
N LYS A 87 0.77 -16.29 -1.91
CA LYS A 87 1.24 -16.01 -3.27
C LYS A 87 2.65 -15.41 -3.25
N ARG A 88 3.65 -16.26 -3.49
CA ARG A 88 4.80 -15.86 -4.30
C ARG A 88 4.54 -16.41 -5.68
N GLU A 89 4.64 -15.56 -6.71
CA GLU A 89 5.02 -16.06 -8.02
C GLU A 89 6.34 -16.81 -7.81
N GLU A 90 6.36 -18.07 -8.21
CA GLU A 90 7.57 -18.77 -8.54
C GLU A 90 8.33 -17.85 -9.50
N THR A 91 9.40 -17.21 -9.02
CA THR A 91 10.40 -16.68 -9.94
C THR A 91 10.84 -17.86 -10.78
N GLU A 92 10.34 -17.91 -12.02
CA GLU A 92 10.76 -18.82 -13.07
C GLU A 92 12.28 -18.92 -13.01
N GLN A 93 12.77 -20.10 -12.65
CA GLN A 93 14.10 -20.52 -13.01
C GLN A 93 14.10 -20.69 -14.52
N ASP A 94 14.21 -19.58 -15.25
CA ASP A 94 14.43 -19.59 -16.68
C ASP A 94 15.87 -20.03 -16.91
N GLY A 95 16.05 -21.34 -17.04
CA GLY A 95 17.35 -21.96 -17.25
C GLY A 95 17.41 -23.42 -16.81
N GLN A 96 16.86 -24.30 -17.65
CA GLN A 96 17.05 -25.76 -17.64
C GLN A 96 16.40 -26.55 -16.49
N LEU A 97 15.23 -27.15 -16.76
CA LEU A 97 15.09 -28.61 -16.89
C LEU A 97 13.64 -28.95 -17.28
N GLY A 98 13.37 -29.06 -18.57
CA GLY A 98 12.11 -29.56 -19.11
C GLY A 98 12.31 -30.41 -20.36
N LEU A 99 13.49 -31.02 -20.51
CA LEU A 99 13.93 -31.66 -21.76
C LEU A 99 14.36 -33.11 -21.55
N LEU A 100 13.70 -33.87 -20.68
CA LEU A 100 13.91 -35.31 -20.55
C LEU A 100 12.67 -36.04 -20.03
N ASP A 101 11.49 -35.93 -20.66
CA ASP A 101 10.40 -36.89 -20.31
C ASP A 101 9.31 -37.17 -21.36
N GLU A 102 9.51 -36.89 -22.66
CA GLU A 102 8.60 -37.42 -23.70
C GLU A 102 9.35 -37.85 -24.97
N ALA A 103 9.96 -39.03 -24.90
CA ALA A 103 10.24 -39.88 -26.05
C ALA A 103 10.30 -41.35 -25.59
N ALA A 104 9.14 -41.89 -25.20
CA ALA A 104 8.87 -43.32 -25.05
C ALA A 104 7.76 -43.71 -26.03
#